data_AF-Q1AK07-F1
#
_entry.id   AF-Q1AK07-F1
#
_cell.length_a   1.000
_cell.length_b   1.000
_cell.length_c   1.000
_cell.angle_alpha   90.00
_cell.angle_beta   90.00
_cell.angle_gamma   90.00
#
_symmetry.space_group_name_H-M   'P 1'
#
loop_
_entity.id
_entity.type
_entity.pdbx_description
1 polymer ?
#
loop_
_entity_poly.entity_id
_entity_poly.type
_entity_poly.pdbx_seq_one_letter_code
_entity_poly.pdbx_strand_id
1 'polypeptide(L)'
;QCLHGLKASNYPILSKLTFSHQSCCKIWRKVQHPVMAKKYSRFSFDGKLSLQRKILWSWIFWYFSYIVVPLLGNHFYVTERESGRQDVFYYSKPIWKKLFDGTVTLLQDKNYSILDHTLLGRILKERKISLGHNAFGFSRVRFLPKEKNLRTLANLKAPSKFVFTGKKNARGRVRAVQEQSKSIWFKSANSALRELHVVLRRIKAEDPNKLGASVFDYNDMYQRFYQFICEVRKGSAVFPKLYIVVADISNAYDSIDQDMLISIMNDVIHQDSFCLRNISKIVRT
;
A
#
# COMPACT_ATOMS: atom_id res chain seq x y z
N GLN A 1 -13.57 24.16 0.52
CA GLN A 1 -14.30 24.07 1.81
C GLN A 1 -13.77 25.08 2.82
N CYS A 2 -12.50 25.08 3.26
CA CYS A 2 -12.01 26.03 4.28
C CYS A 2 -12.12 27.53 3.94
N LEU A 3 -12.24 27.89 2.66
CA LEU A 3 -12.41 29.29 2.21
C LEU A 3 -13.86 29.69 1.94
N HIS A 4 -14.79 28.73 1.97
CA HIS A 4 -16.19 29.00 1.65
C HIS A 4 -16.81 29.78 2.81
N GLY A 5 -17.22 31.03 2.56
CA GLY A 5 -17.78 31.93 3.58
C GLY A 5 -16.78 32.87 4.27
N LEU A 6 -15.48 32.72 4.06
CA LEU A 6 -14.48 33.65 4.61
C LEU A 6 -14.43 34.94 3.76
N LYS A 7 -14.93 36.05 4.32
CA LYS A 7 -14.77 37.37 3.72
C LYS A 7 -13.38 37.91 4.03
N ALA A 8 -12.55 38.11 3.00
CA ALA A 8 -11.20 38.65 3.13
C ALA A 8 -11.16 40.05 3.80
N SER A 9 -12.26 40.79 3.74
CA SER A 9 -12.47 42.08 4.42
C SER A 9 -12.40 41.99 5.95
N ASN A 10 -12.63 40.81 6.54
CA ASN A 10 -12.67 40.63 7.99
C ASN A 10 -11.27 40.48 8.61
N TYR A 11 -10.21 40.46 7.79
CA TYR A 11 -8.84 40.26 8.24
C TYR A 11 -8.03 41.55 7.99
N PRO A 12 -7.78 42.37 9.03
CA PRO A 12 -7.07 43.65 8.90
C PRO A 12 -5.65 43.52 8.31
N ILE A 13 -5.02 42.35 8.49
CA ILE A 13 -3.70 42.06 7.93
C ILE A 13 -3.75 41.85 6.40
N LEU A 14 -4.89 41.44 5.86
CA LEU A 14 -5.09 41.24 4.42
C LEU A 14 -5.58 42.51 3.72
N SER A 15 -6.33 43.36 4.41
CA SER A 15 -6.81 44.65 3.87
C SER A 15 -5.68 45.69 3.73
N LYS A 16 -4.65 45.61 4.57
CA LYS A 16 -3.44 46.46 4.49
C LYS A 16 -2.47 46.07 3.36
N LEU A 17 -2.66 44.90 2.74
CA LEU A 17 -1.80 44.45 1.65
C LEU A 17 -2.29 45.03 0.31
N THR A 18 -1.82 46.22 -0.04
CA THR A 18 -2.02 46.81 -1.37
C THR A 18 -0.97 46.29 -2.33
N PHE A 19 -1.36 45.45 -3.27
CA PHE A 19 -0.44 44.95 -4.30
C PHE A 19 -0.66 45.64 -5.64
N SER A 20 0.42 46.14 -6.26
CA SER A 20 0.41 46.61 -7.64
C SER A 20 0.51 45.44 -8.63
N HIS A 21 -0.18 45.55 -9.76
CA HIS A 21 -0.39 44.46 -10.74
C HIS A 21 0.93 43.82 -11.27
N GLN A 22 2.02 44.58 -11.33
CA GLN A 22 3.32 44.11 -11.83
C GLN A 22 4.17 43.35 -10.78
N SER A 23 4.00 43.64 -9.50
CA SER A 23 4.79 43.04 -8.41
C SER A 23 4.26 41.65 -8.00
N CYS A 24 2.96 41.42 -8.21
CA CYS A 24 2.27 40.20 -7.80
C CYS A 24 2.80 38.96 -8.51
N CYS A 25 2.96 39.01 -9.83
CA CYS A 25 3.35 37.86 -10.63
C CYS A 25 4.80 37.40 -10.36
N LYS A 26 5.70 38.33 -9.98
CA LYS A 26 7.12 38.04 -9.70
C LYS A 26 7.34 37.43 -8.32
N ILE A 27 6.65 37.94 -7.29
CA ILE A 27 6.73 37.40 -5.92
C ILE A 27 6.09 36.00 -5.88
N TRP A 28 4.97 35.82 -6.56
CA TRP A 28 4.23 34.56 -6.50
C TRP A 28 4.94 33.39 -7.20
N ARG A 29 5.76 33.64 -8.23
CA ARG A 29 6.64 32.62 -8.82
C ARG A 29 7.75 32.16 -7.88
N LYS A 30 8.21 33.01 -6.94
CA LYS A 30 9.25 32.67 -5.96
C LYS A 30 8.72 31.97 -4.70
N VAL A 31 7.45 32.16 -4.36
CA VAL A 31 6.80 31.58 -3.15
C VAL A 31 6.18 30.19 -3.44
N GLN A 32 6.17 29.74 -4.69
CA GLN A 32 5.65 28.43 -5.06
C GLN A 32 6.55 27.31 -4.51
N HIS A 33 6.08 26.65 -3.46
CA HIS A 33 6.62 25.37 -3.05
C HIS A 33 6.28 24.31 -4.15
N PRO A 34 7.20 23.40 -4.51
CA PRO A 34 7.00 22.46 -5.63
C PRO A 34 5.75 21.57 -5.52
N VAL A 35 5.28 21.29 -4.30
CA VAL A 35 4.02 20.56 -4.03
C VAL A 35 2.78 21.40 -4.38
N MET A 36 2.86 22.72 -4.24
CA MET A 36 1.78 23.64 -4.60
C MET A 36 1.69 23.86 -6.12
N ALA A 37 2.83 23.95 -6.81
CA ALA A 37 2.89 24.25 -8.24
C ALA A 37 2.04 23.27 -9.10
N LYS A 38 2.02 21.97 -8.74
CA LYS A 38 1.23 20.94 -9.46
C LYS A 38 -0.30 21.05 -9.26
N LYS A 39 -0.78 21.65 -8.17
CA LYS A 39 -2.23 21.79 -7.88
C LYS A 39 -2.84 23.07 -8.45
N TYR A 40 -2.03 24.07 -8.77
CA TYR A 40 -2.47 25.39 -9.22
C TYR A 40 -2.76 25.49 -10.73
N SER A 41 -2.33 24.54 -11.55
CA SER A 41 -2.54 24.58 -13.01
C SER A 41 -4.01 24.49 -13.44
N ARG A 42 -4.95 24.23 -12.52
CA ARG A 42 -6.38 24.04 -12.82
C ARG A 42 -7.28 25.25 -12.52
N PHE A 43 -6.77 26.36 -11.99
CA PHE A 43 -7.63 27.48 -11.57
C PHE A 43 -7.22 28.80 -12.23
N SER A 44 -8.01 29.26 -13.22
CA SER A 44 -7.94 30.61 -13.80
C SER A 44 -8.95 31.52 -13.11
N PHE A 45 -8.51 32.61 -12.47
CA PHE A 45 -9.40 33.59 -11.82
C PHE A 45 -8.79 35.01 -11.72
N ASP A 46 -9.68 36.01 -11.82
CA ASP A 46 -9.48 37.44 -12.13
C ASP A 46 -8.82 38.32 -11.02
N GLY A 47 -8.22 39.45 -11.41
CA GLY A 47 -6.90 39.94 -10.97
C GLY A 47 -6.65 40.53 -9.57
N LYS A 48 -7.65 40.92 -8.76
CA LYS A 48 -7.39 41.61 -7.45
C LYS A 48 -7.95 40.87 -6.22
N LEU A 49 -9.23 40.50 -6.25
CA LEU A 49 -9.86 39.63 -5.23
C LEU A 49 -9.24 38.22 -5.23
N SER A 50 -8.65 37.79 -6.34
CA SER A 50 -7.95 36.51 -6.42
C SER A 50 -6.65 36.48 -5.62
N LEU A 51 -5.94 37.60 -5.44
CA LEU A 51 -4.63 37.57 -4.79
C LEU A 51 -4.73 37.51 -3.27
N GLN A 52 -5.61 38.30 -2.65
CA GLN A 52 -5.89 38.19 -1.21
C GLN A 52 -6.41 36.78 -0.87
N ARG A 53 -7.30 36.24 -1.71
CA ARG A 53 -7.75 34.84 -1.58
C ARG A 53 -6.62 33.83 -1.77
N LYS A 54 -5.68 34.06 -2.70
CA LYS A 54 -4.48 33.21 -2.87
C LYS A 54 -3.58 33.26 -1.64
N ILE A 55 -3.33 34.44 -1.07
CA ILE A 55 -2.49 34.60 0.12
C ILE A 55 -3.15 33.92 1.33
N LEU A 56 -4.45 34.14 1.53
CA LEU A 56 -5.20 33.48 2.59
C LEU A 56 -5.18 31.95 2.41
N TRP A 57 -5.39 31.46 1.19
CA TRP A 57 -5.28 30.02 0.89
C TRP A 57 -3.88 29.48 1.20
N SER A 58 -2.83 30.17 0.74
CA SER A 58 -1.44 29.78 0.97
C SER A 58 -1.11 29.77 2.45
N TRP A 59 -1.60 30.75 3.21
CA TRP A 59 -1.43 30.83 4.66
C TRP A 59 -2.17 29.70 5.38
N ILE A 60 -3.44 29.44 5.06
CA ILE A 60 -4.22 28.32 5.64
C ILE A 60 -3.53 26.99 5.31
N PHE A 61 -3.13 26.79 4.05
CA PHE A 61 -2.41 25.60 3.65
C PHE A 61 -1.12 25.47 4.44
N TRP A 62 -0.34 26.55 4.57
CA TRP A 62 0.91 26.55 5.32
C TRP A 62 0.66 26.19 6.79
N TYR A 63 -0.31 26.85 7.43
CA TYR A 63 -0.70 26.60 8.81
C TYR A 63 -1.06 25.13 9.04
N PHE A 64 -1.95 24.56 8.22
CA PHE A 64 -2.33 23.16 8.37
C PHE A 64 -1.17 22.21 8.05
N SER A 65 -0.40 22.49 7.00
CA SER A 65 0.64 21.57 6.51
C SER A 65 1.92 21.57 7.36
N TYR A 66 2.27 22.71 7.97
CA TYR A 66 3.52 22.89 8.70
C TYR A 66 3.34 23.03 10.21
N ILE A 67 2.13 23.36 10.69
CA ILE A 67 1.85 23.44 12.13
C ILE A 67 0.92 22.30 12.55
N VAL A 68 -0.32 22.27 12.04
CA VAL A 68 -1.35 21.33 12.54
C VAL A 68 -0.99 19.87 12.27
N VAL A 69 -0.69 19.52 11.02
CA VAL A 69 -0.38 18.13 10.63
C VAL A 69 0.90 17.63 11.32
N PRO A 70 2.02 18.37 11.36
CA PRO A 70 3.21 17.95 12.09
C PRO A 70 2.98 17.84 13.60
N LEU A 71 2.23 18.76 14.22
CA LEU A 71 1.91 18.70 15.64
C LEU A 71 1.11 17.42 15.96
N LEU A 72 0.05 17.14 15.20
CA LEU A 72 -0.73 15.92 15.35
C LEU A 72 0.13 14.67 15.12
N GLY A 73 0.94 14.64 14.06
CA GLY A 73 1.83 13.52 13.77
C GLY A 73 2.95 13.33 14.80
N ASN A 74 3.29 14.36 15.56
CA ASN A 74 4.29 14.29 16.62
C ASN A 74 3.73 13.72 17.92
N HIS A 75 2.47 14.01 18.27
CA HIS A 75 1.85 13.57 19.53
C HIS A 75 0.97 12.33 19.38
N PHE A 76 0.34 12.15 18.23
CA PHE A 76 -0.64 11.10 18.00
C PHE A 76 -0.23 10.16 16.87
N TYR A 77 -0.57 8.89 17.04
CA TYR A 77 -0.67 7.92 15.96
C TYR A 77 -2.10 7.95 15.42
N VAL A 78 -2.24 8.34 14.15
CA VAL A 78 -3.53 8.52 13.50
C VAL A 78 -3.81 7.31 12.61
N THR A 79 -4.85 6.55 12.92
CA THR A 79 -5.23 5.36 12.16
C THR A 79 -6.73 5.09 12.20
N GLU A 80 -7.23 4.41 11.19
CA GLU A 80 -8.58 3.84 11.17
C GLU A 80 -8.66 2.62 12.11
N ARG A 81 -9.87 2.19 12.44
CA ARG A 81 -10.15 0.87 13.05
C ARG A 81 -10.70 -0.08 11.99
N GLU A 82 -10.58 -1.38 12.24
CA GLU A 82 -11.12 -2.39 11.33
C GLU A 82 -12.65 -2.33 11.17
N SER A 83 -13.37 -2.03 12.26
CA SER A 83 -14.83 -1.97 12.28
C SER A 83 -15.41 -0.65 11.74
N GLY A 84 -14.65 0.45 11.78
CA GLY A 84 -15.06 1.77 11.29
C GLY A 84 -14.38 2.06 9.95
N ARG A 85 -15.01 1.70 8.84
CA ARG A 85 -14.39 1.73 7.49
C ARG A 85 -13.87 3.10 7.04
N GLN A 86 -14.22 4.19 7.71
CA GLN A 86 -13.76 5.56 7.39
C GLN A 86 -13.53 6.44 8.63
N ASP A 87 -13.65 5.88 9.84
CA ASP A 87 -13.48 6.65 11.07
C ASP A 87 -12.01 6.71 11.46
N VAL A 88 -11.52 7.92 11.65
CA VAL A 88 -10.13 8.19 12.02
C VAL A 88 -10.02 8.30 13.53
N PHE A 89 -9.15 7.48 14.12
CA PHE A 89 -8.86 7.47 15.54
C PHE A 89 -7.46 8.02 15.82
N TYR A 90 -7.34 8.70 16.96
CA TYR A 90 -6.12 9.34 17.43
C TYR A 90 -5.66 8.65 18.71
N TYR A 91 -4.53 7.98 18.65
CA TYR A 91 -3.91 7.33 19.81
C TYR A 91 -2.69 8.13 20.25
N SER A 92 -2.56 8.46 21.53
CA SER A 92 -1.34 9.11 22.02
C SER A 92 -0.13 8.18 21.79
N LYS A 93 1.00 8.72 21.35
CA LYS A 93 2.20 7.91 21.00
C LYS A 93 2.67 6.96 22.11
N PRO A 94 2.69 7.33 23.41
CA PRO A 94 3.08 6.41 24.47
C PRO A 94 2.14 5.20 24.59
N ILE A 95 0.82 5.44 24.45
CA ILE A 95 -0.20 4.38 24.47
C ILE A 95 -0.02 3.47 23.25
N TRP A 96 0.15 4.06 22.07
CA TRP A 96 0.40 3.31 20.84
C TRP A 96 1.67 2.45 20.94
N LYS A 97 2.75 2.99 21.51
CA LYS A 97 3.99 2.27 21.74
C LYS A 97 3.78 1.05 22.65
N LYS A 98 3.06 1.21 23.76
CA LYS A 98 2.73 0.09 24.67
C LYS A 98 1.97 -1.03 23.95
N LEU A 99 0.99 -0.68 23.11
CA LEU A 99 0.23 -1.66 22.31
C LEU A 99 1.11 -2.35 21.27
N PHE A 100 1.98 -1.58 20.61
CA PHE A 100 2.92 -2.09 19.62
C PHE A 100 3.91 -3.06 20.25
N ASP A 101 4.54 -2.68 21.36
CA ASP A 101 5.53 -3.51 22.06
C ASP A 101 4.91 -4.85 22.49
N GLY A 102 3.70 -4.82 23.09
CA GLY A 102 2.97 -6.03 23.45
C GLY A 102 2.54 -6.89 22.24
N THR A 103 2.30 -6.29 21.08
CA THR A 103 2.03 -7.05 19.85
C THR A 103 3.31 -7.69 19.31
N VAL A 104 4.44 -6.99 19.37
CA VAL A 104 5.73 -7.50 18.91
C VAL A 104 6.16 -8.71 19.73
N THR A 105 5.99 -8.68 21.06
CA THR A 105 6.27 -9.84 21.92
C THR A 105 5.38 -11.03 21.54
N LEU A 106 4.07 -10.81 21.36
CA LEU A 106 3.15 -11.88 20.92
C LEU A 106 3.49 -12.47 19.55
N LEU A 107 4.03 -11.66 18.63
CA LEU A 107 4.48 -12.17 17.33
C LEU A 107 5.75 -13.01 17.47
N GLN A 108 6.66 -12.60 18.37
CA GLN A 108 7.88 -13.34 18.66
C GLN A 108 7.61 -14.69 19.32
N ASP A 109 6.67 -14.73 20.27
CA ASP A 109 6.28 -15.96 20.97
C ASP A 109 5.59 -16.97 20.05
N LYS A 110 5.05 -16.51 18.92
CA LYS A 110 4.44 -17.36 17.90
C LYS A 110 5.49 -17.87 16.92
N ASN A 111 5.55 -17.25 15.74
CA ASN A 111 6.26 -17.79 14.58
C ASN A 111 7.16 -16.76 13.90
N TYR A 112 7.44 -15.62 14.55
CA TYR A 112 8.26 -14.55 13.98
C TYR A 112 9.56 -14.37 14.75
N SER A 113 10.67 -14.17 14.05
CA SER A 113 11.95 -13.80 14.65
C SER A 113 12.39 -12.43 14.19
N ILE A 114 13.05 -11.67 15.05
CA ILE A 114 13.74 -10.46 14.62
C ILE A 114 14.85 -10.85 13.64
N LEU A 115 14.87 -10.18 12.49
CA LEU A 115 15.87 -10.40 11.46
C LEU A 115 16.89 -9.25 11.46
N ASP A 116 18.16 -9.58 11.62
CA ASP A 116 19.25 -8.59 11.54
C ASP A 116 19.49 -8.10 10.10
N HIS A 117 20.00 -6.87 9.97
CA HIS A 117 20.32 -6.25 8.69
C HIS A 117 21.35 -7.06 7.88
N THR A 118 22.31 -7.71 8.55
CA THR A 118 23.31 -8.53 7.85
C THR A 118 22.71 -9.81 7.27
N LEU A 119 21.86 -10.49 8.03
CA LEU A 119 21.17 -11.71 7.60
C LEU A 119 20.14 -11.41 6.50
N LEU A 120 19.38 -10.33 6.65
CA LEU A 120 18.49 -9.82 5.60
C LEU A 120 19.26 -9.55 4.31
N GLY A 121 20.45 -8.97 4.40
CA GLY A 121 21.32 -8.75 3.24
C GLY A 121 21.70 -10.06 2.54
N ARG A 122 22.00 -11.13 3.28
CA ARG A 122 22.31 -12.46 2.69
C ARG A 122 21.11 -13.03 1.95
N ILE A 123 19.94 -13.05 2.60
CA ILE A 123 18.69 -13.55 2.02
C ILE A 123 18.33 -12.80 0.74
N LEU A 124 18.42 -11.46 0.75
CA LEU A 124 18.11 -10.64 -0.42
C LEU A 124 19.11 -10.84 -1.55
N LYS A 125 20.39 -11.11 -1.24
CA LYS A 125 21.41 -11.41 -2.24
C LYS A 125 21.15 -12.77 -2.89
N GLU A 126 20.86 -13.79 -2.10
CA GLU A 126 20.50 -15.13 -2.58
C GLU A 126 19.25 -15.07 -3.45
N ARG A 127 18.18 -14.41 -3.00
CA ARG A 127 16.97 -14.19 -3.81
C ARG A 127 17.28 -13.49 -5.13
N LYS A 128 18.21 -12.53 -5.13
CA LYS A 128 18.61 -11.82 -6.35
C LYS A 128 19.34 -12.74 -7.34
N ILE A 129 20.14 -13.69 -6.83
CA ILE A 129 20.84 -14.70 -7.63
C ILE A 129 19.83 -15.70 -8.20
N SER A 130 18.95 -16.26 -7.37
CA SER A 130 18.00 -17.31 -7.78
C SER A 130 16.85 -16.78 -8.67
N LEU A 131 16.30 -15.61 -8.38
CA LEU A 131 15.12 -15.07 -9.08
C LEU A 131 15.45 -13.97 -10.10
N GLY A 132 16.70 -13.52 -10.17
CA GLY A 132 17.17 -12.52 -11.13
C GLY A 132 16.33 -11.23 -11.16
N HIS A 133 15.63 -11.01 -12.28
CA HIS A 133 14.76 -9.85 -12.48
C HIS A 133 13.45 -9.92 -11.67
N ASN A 134 12.97 -11.12 -11.30
CA ASN A 134 11.77 -11.31 -10.49
C ASN A 134 12.01 -11.28 -8.97
N ALA A 135 13.25 -11.03 -8.54
CA ALA A 135 13.56 -10.89 -7.12
C ALA A 135 12.72 -9.78 -6.46
N PHE A 136 12.06 -10.15 -5.36
CA PHE A 136 11.30 -9.26 -4.49
C PHE A 136 11.99 -9.13 -3.13
N GLY A 137 11.71 -8.02 -2.44
CA GLY A 137 12.34 -7.72 -1.16
C GLY A 137 11.39 -7.96 0.01
N PHE A 138 11.27 -6.95 0.87
CA PHE A 138 10.45 -7.02 2.09
C PHE A 138 9.29 -6.04 2.02
N SER A 139 8.22 -6.34 2.76
CA SER A 139 7.02 -5.51 2.80
C SER A 139 6.97 -4.68 4.07
N ARG A 140 6.55 -3.42 3.97
CA ARG A 140 6.28 -2.59 5.14
C ARG A 140 5.00 -3.06 5.82
N VAL A 141 5.06 -3.26 7.13
CA VAL A 141 3.90 -3.63 7.95
C VAL A 141 3.25 -2.38 8.54
N ARG A 142 1.91 -2.32 8.47
CA ARG A 142 1.06 -1.36 9.19
C ARG A 142 0.29 -2.13 10.26
N PHE A 143 0.14 -1.53 11.44
CA PHE A 143 -0.67 -2.09 12.51
C PHE A 143 -2.02 -1.38 12.56
N LEU A 144 -3.09 -2.14 12.68
CA LEU A 144 -4.46 -1.64 12.74
C LEU A 144 -5.10 -2.08 14.06
N PRO A 145 -5.62 -1.16 14.88
CA PRO A 145 -6.30 -1.56 16.12
C PRO A 145 -7.57 -2.36 15.84
N LYS A 146 -7.65 -3.54 16.47
CA LYS A 146 -8.89 -4.30 16.72
C LYS A 146 -9.35 -4.03 18.16
N GLU A 147 -10.42 -4.72 18.58
CA GLU A 147 -10.99 -4.59 19.92
C GLU A 147 -9.99 -4.89 21.05
N LYS A 148 -9.15 -5.93 20.89
CA LYS A 148 -8.22 -6.37 21.94
C LYS A 148 -6.75 -6.42 21.50
N ASN A 149 -6.48 -6.44 20.20
CA ASN A 149 -5.14 -6.66 19.63
C ASN A 149 -4.88 -5.77 18.41
N LEU A 150 -3.64 -5.70 17.95
CA LEU A 150 -3.30 -5.05 16.68
C LEU A 150 -3.28 -6.08 15.54
N ARG A 151 -4.01 -5.82 14.46
CA ARG A 151 -3.90 -6.55 13.19
C ARG A 151 -2.66 -6.09 12.44
N THR A 152 -1.82 -7.02 12.02
CA THR A 152 -0.68 -6.74 11.14
C THR A 152 -1.11 -6.78 9.68
N LEU A 153 -0.73 -5.75 8.92
CA LEU A 153 -1.06 -5.62 7.50
C LEU A 153 0.21 -5.34 6.71
N ALA A 154 0.67 -6.29 5.91
CA ALA A 154 1.83 -6.12 5.04
C ALA A 154 1.44 -5.43 3.73
N ASN A 155 2.15 -4.38 3.35
CA ASN A 155 1.99 -3.75 2.04
C ASN A 155 2.76 -4.51 0.96
N LEU A 156 2.05 -5.42 0.27
CA LEU A 156 2.62 -6.28 -0.77
C LEU A 156 2.71 -5.62 -2.16
N LYS A 157 2.21 -4.38 -2.31
CA LYS A 157 2.18 -3.65 -3.59
C LYS A 157 3.37 -2.71 -3.77
N ALA A 158 4.00 -2.28 -2.67
CA ALA A 158 5.12 -1.36 -2.74
C ALA A 158 6.44 -2.10 -3.04
N PRO A 159 7.28 -1.60 -3.97
CA PRO A 159 8.64 -2.08 -4.11
C PRO A 159 9.47 -1.68 -2.89
N SER A 160 10.55 -2.42 -2.63
CA SER A 160 11.45 -2.16 -1.50
C SER A 160 12.85 -1.82 -1.99
N LYS A 161 13.52 -0.93 -1.27
CA LYS A 161 14.91 -0.55 -1.49
C LYS A 161 15.75 -1.09 -0.34
N PHE A 162 16.85 -1.76 -0.65
CA PHE A 162 17.81 -2.23 0.34
C PHE A 162 19.20 -1.69 0.02
N VAL A 163 19.95 -1.33 1.06
CA VAL A 163 21.29 -0.76 0.95
C VAL A 163 22.29 -1.78 1.43
N PHE A 164 23.14 -2.26 0.53
CA PHE A 164 24.21 -3.19 0.89
C PHE A 164 25.41 -2.41 1.43
N THR A 165 25.84 -2.74 2.64
CA THR A 165 27.10 -2.26 3.21
C THR A 165 28.25 -3.03 2.58
N GLY A 166 29.05 -2.38 1.74
CA GLY A 166 30.26 -3.00 1.17
C GLY A 166 31.38 -3.03 2.21
N LYS A 167 32.05 -4.17 2.39
CA LYS A 167 33.35 -4.20 3.08
C LYS A 167 34.40 -3.59 2.14
N LYS A 168 35.13 -2.57 2.60
CA LYS A 168 36.34 -2.10 1.91
C LYS A 168 37.41 -3.18 2.02
N ASN A 169 38.03 -3.57 0.92
CA ASN A 169 39.34 -4.23 0.98
C ASN A 169 40.34 -3.15 1.42
N ALA A 170 40.78 -3.20 2.68
CA ALA A 170 41.78 -2.29 3.22
C ALA A 170 43.18 -2.66 2.68
N ARG A 171 43.44 -2.37 1.40
CA ARG A 171 44.79 -2.33 0.83
C ARG A 171 44.87 -1.14 -0.13
N GLY A 172 45.26 0.01 0.40
CA GLY A 172 45.52 1.20 -0.40
C GLY A 172 45.19 2.49 0.36
N ARG A 173 46.25 3.25 0.68
CA ARG A 173 46.20 4.52 1.42
C ARG A 173 45.54 5.63 0.59
N VAL A 174 44.71 6.42 1.29
CA VAL A 174 44.32 7.83 1.03
C VAL A 174 43.52 8.13 -0.25
N ARG A 175 42.20 8.16 -0.08
CA ARG A 175 41.33 9.33 -0.26
C ARG A 175 39.99 9.00 0.41
N ALA A 176 39.37 9.95 1.09
CA ALA A 176 38.04 9.78 1.69
C ALA A 176 36.99 9.61 0.57
N VAL A 177 36.93 8.42 0.00
CA VAL A 177 35.94 8.03 -1.00
C VAL A 177 34.67 7.72 -0.23
N GLN A 178 33.65 8.55 -0.49
CA GLN A 178 32.25 8.35 -0.11
C GLN A 178 31.92 6.86 -0.09
N GLU A 179 31.34 6.41 1.02
CA GLU A 179 30.71 5.12 1.16
C GLU A 179 29.73 4.91 -0.02
N GLN A 180 30.18 4.25 -1.09
CA GLN A 180 29.32 3.92 -2.22
C GLN A 180 28.44 2.74 -1.81
N SER A 181 27.50 3.02 -0.92
CA SER A 181 26.47 2.08 -0.54
C SER A 181 25.61 1.80 -1.78
N LYS A 182 25.76 0.59 -2.35
CA LYS A 182 25.01 0.21 -3.55
C LYS A 182 23.58 -0.07 -3.13
N SER A 183 22.69 0.89 -3.42
CA SER A 183 21.27 0.71 -3.16
C SER A 183 20.62 -0.07 -4.30
N ILE A 184 19.91 -1.14 -3.98
CA ILE A 184 19.25 -2.02 -4.95
C ILE A 184 17.74 -1.96 -4.72
N TRP A 185 17.01 -1.87 -5.83
CA TRP A 185 15.55 -1.96 -5.84
C TRP A 185 15.10 -3.39 -6.09
N PHE A 186 14.08 -3.79 -5.35
CA PHE A 186 13.41 -5.07 -5.48
C PHE A 186 11.95 -4.84 -5.85
N LYS A 187 11.38 -5.78 -6.61
CA LYS A 187 9.95 -5.75 -6.94
C LYS A 187 9.11 -5.92 -5.68
N SER A 188 7.86 -5.49 -5.76
CA SER A 188 6.86 -5.84 -4.75
C SER A 188 6.53 -7.33 -4.82
N ALA A 189 6.09 -7.93 -3.71
CA ALA A 189 5.68 -9.33 -3.68
C ALA A 189 4.58 -9.61 -4.72
N ASN A 190 3.57 -8.74 -4.82
CA ASN A 190 2.50 -8.89 -5.81
C ASN A 190 3.01 -8.80 -7.25
N SER A 191 4.02 -7.97 -7.51
CA SER A 191 4.64 -7.87 -8.85
C SER A 191 5.42 -9.13 -9.20
N ALA A 192 6.13 -9.73 -8.24
CA ALA A 192 6.87 -10.97 -8.45
C ALA A 192 5.94 -12.19 -8.62
N LEU A 193 4.82 -12.23 -7.90
CA LEU A 193 3.82 -13.30 -7.98
C LEU A 193 2.85 -13.15 -9.15
N ARG A 194 2.93 -12.07 -9.94
CA ARG A 194 1.97 -11.79 -11.02
C ARG A 194 1.96 -12.88 -12.08
N GLU A 195 3.14 -13.36 -12.48
CA GLU A 195 3.29 -14.40 -13.49
C GLU A 195 2.69 -15.73 -13.00
N LEU A 196 3.05 -16.13 -11.77
CA LEU A 196 2.48 -17.29 -11.10
C LEU A 196 0.94 -17.21 -11.01
N HIS A 197 0.39 -16.05 -10.64
CA HIS A 197 -1.05 -15.85 -10.58
C HIS A 197 -1.75 -15.99 -11.95
N VAL A 198 -1.08 -15.62 -13.05
CA VAL A 198 -1.61 -15.84 -14.39
C VAL A 198 -1.56 -17.33 -14.76
N VAL A 199 -0.48 -18.03 -14.43
CA VAL A 199 -0.34 -19.47 -14.63
C VAL A 199 -1.44 -20.23 -13.88
N LEU A 200 -1.66 -19.93 -12.59
CA LEU A 200 -2.70 -20.56 -11.80
C LEU A 200 -4.11 -20.32 -12.37
N ARG A 201 -4.39 -19.11 -12.87
CA ARG A 201 -5.65 -18.83 -13.56
C ARG A 201 -5.82 -19.63 -14.85
N ARG A 202 -4.73 -19.86 -15.60
CA ARG A 202 -4.76 -20.71 -16.79
C ARG A 202 -5.03 -22.16 -16.43
N ILE A 203 -4.32 -22.70 -15.44
CA ILE A 203 -4.53 -24.08 -14.95
C ILE A 203 -5.98 -24.27 -14.51
N LYS A 204 -6.55 -23.29 -13.79
CA LYS A 204 -7.97 -23.32 -13.41
C LYS A 204 -8.93 -23.32 -14.60
N ALA A 205 -8.61 -22.56 -15.65
CA ALA A 205 -9.46 -22.47 -16.83
C ALA A 205 -9.41 -23.76 -17.67
N GLU A 206 -8.27 -24.45 -17.68
CA GLU A 206 -8.09 -25.73 -18.35
C GLU A 206 -8.72 -26.88 -17.54
N ASP A 207 -8.57 -26.87 -16.21
CA ASP A 207 -9.17 -27.84 -15.31
C ASP A 207 -9.66 -27.18 -13.99
N PRO A 208 -10.97 -26.90 -13.88
CA PRO A 208 -11.55 -26.27 -12.70
C PRO A 208 -11.44 -27.08 -11.41
N ASN A 209 -11.17 -28.40 -11.50
CA ASN A 209 -11.12 -29.30 -10.35
C ASN A 209 -9.73 -29.36 -9.72
N LYS A 210 -8.65 -29.00 -10.45
CA LYS A 210 -7.27 -29.01 -9.93
C LYS A 210 -7.03 -28.09 -8.74
N LEU A 211 -7.69 -26.94 -8.70
CA LEU A 211 -7.62 -26.01 -7.57
C LEU A 211 -8.80 -26.17 -6.60
N GLY A 212 -9.58 -27.25 -6.76
CA GLY A 212 -10.76 -27.55 -5.94
C GLY A 212 -11.78 -26.42 -5.94
N ALA A 213 -12.22 -26.03 -4.73
CA ALA A 213 -13.20 -24.98 -4.51
C ALA A 213 -12.62 -23.55 -4.59
N SER A 214 -11.40 -23.37 -5.12
CA SER A 214 -10.76 -22.06 -5.18
C SER A 214 -11.46 -21.09 -6.14
N VAL A 215 -11.64 -19.85 -5.68
CA VAL A 215 -12.31 -18.76 -6.39
C VAL A 215 -11.31 -17.61 -6.55
N PHE A 216 -11.11 -17.09 -7.76
CA PHE A 216 -10.16 -16.00 -8.02
C PHE A 216 -10.84 -14.63 -8.07
N ASP A 217 -12.14 -14.58 -8.36
CA ASP A 217 -12.95 -13.37 -8.33
C ASP A 217 -14.43 -13.64 -8.00
N TYR A 218 -15.22 -12.58 -7.81
CA TYR A 218 -16.65 -12.73 -7.51
C TYR A 218 -17.46 -13.34 -8.66
N ASN A 219 -16.99 -13.20 -9.90
CA ASN A 219 -17.68 -13.78 -11.05
C ASN A 219 -17.53 -15.31 -11.04
N ASP A 220 -16.34 -15.84 -10.73
CA ASP A 220 -16.10 -17.26 -10.54
C ASP A 220 -17.05 -17.88 -9.50
N MET A 221 -17.27 -17.19 -8.38
CA MET A 221 -18.21 -17.63 -7.34
C MET A 221 -19.64 -17.63 -7.86
N TYR A 222 -20.07 -16.54 -8.49
CA TYR A 222 -21.41 -16.41 -9.05
C TYR A 222 -21.70 -17.51 -10.08
N GLN A 223 -20.75 -17.79 -10.98
CA GLN A 223 -20.89 -18.84 -12.01
C GLN A 223 -21.09 -20.22 -11.38
N ARG A 224 -20.27 -20.59 -10.38
CA ARG A 224 -20.41 -21.88 -9.67
C ARG A 224 -21.73 -21.98 -8.92
N PHE A 225 -22.13 -20.91 -8.24
CA PHE A 225 -23.41 -20.88 -7.52
C PHE A 225 -24.60 -20.97 -8.48
N TYR A 226 -24.56 -20.24 -9.60
CA TYR A 226 -25.59 -20.30 -10.64
C TYR A 226 -25.71 -21.70 -11.26
N GLN A 227 -24.58 -22.36 -11.54
CA GLN A 227 -24.56 -23.75 -12.02
C GLN A 227 -25.23 -24.71 -11.02
N PHE A 228 -24.87 -24.62 -9.74
CA PHE A 228 -25.50 -25.41 -8.67
C PHE A 228 -27.01 -25.20 -8.61
N ILE A 229 -27.48 -23.94 -8.63
CA ILE A 229 -28.93 -23.63 -8.62
C ILE A 229 -29.64 -24.18 -9.85
N CYS A 230 -29.02 -24.09 -11.03
CA CYS A 230 -29.55 -24.69 -12.25
C CYS A 230 -29.69 -26.21 -12.13
N GLU A 231 -28.68 -26.91 -11.61
CA GLU A 231 -28.70 -28.36 -11.42
C GLU A 231 -29.78 -28.79 -10.42
N VAL A 232 -29.87 -28.10 -9.29
CA VAL A 232 -30.91 -28.31 -8.28
C VAL A 232 -32.33 -28.15 -8.87
N ARG A 233 -32.51 -27.23 -9.82
CA ARG A 233 -33.80 -26.98 -10.47
C ARG A 233 -34.14 -27.99 -11.57
N LYS A 234 -33.15 -28.59 -12.24
CA LYS A 234 -33.37 -29.56 -13.33
C LYS A 234 -34.08 -30.85 -12.87
N GLY A 235 -34.05 -31.15 -11.57
CA GLY A 235 -34.61 -32.39 -11.02
C GLY A 235 -36.04 -32.31 -10.46
N SER A 236 -36.69 -31.13 -10.42
CA SER A 236 -38.01 -31.01 -9.79
C SER A 236 -38.78 -29.77 -10.26
N ALA A 237 -40.10 -29.90 -10.41
CA ALA A 237 -41.02 -28.77 -10.64
C ALA A 237 -41.08 -27.80 -9.45
N VAL A 238 -40.74 -28.30 -8.25
CA VAL A 238 -40.72 -27.53 -7.00
C VAL A 238 -39.28 -27.39 -6.54
N PHE A 239 -38.86 -26.15 -6.25
CA PHE A 239 -37.51 -25.88 -5.77
C PHE A 239 -37.30 -26.54 -4.39
N PRO A 240 -36.28 -27.39 -4.21
CA PRO A 240 -36.07 -28.10 -2.96
C PRO A 240 -35.60 -27.14 -1.86
N LYS A 241 -35.83 -27.52 -0.59
CA LYS A 241 -35.33 -26.77 0.56
C LYS A 241 -33.80 -26.83 0.58
N LEU A 242 -33.17 -25.66 0.56
CA LEU A 242 -31.72 -25.50 0.68
C LEU A 242 -31.35 -25.03 2.08
N TYR A 243 -30.25 -25.57 2.60
CA TYR A 243 -29.63 -25.12 3.84
C TYR A 243 -28.27 -24.52 3.50
N ILE A 244 -27.95 -23.36 4.10
CA ILE A 244 -26.68 -22.68 3.91
C ILE A 244 -25.97 -22.65 5.25
N VAL A 245 -24.77 -23.21 5.29
CA VAL A 245 -23.87 -23.11 6.45
C VAL A 245 -22.80 -22.08 6.13
N VAL A 246 -22.69 -21.07 6.98
CA VAL A 246 -21.65 -20.03 6.87
C VAL A 246 -20.62 -20.27 7.97
N ALA A 247 -19.37 -20.48 7.57
CA ALA A 247 -18.25 -20.65 8.48
C ALA A 247 -17.16 -19.62 8.17
N ASP A 248 -16.58 -19.04 9.21
CA ASP A 248 -15.44 -18.12 9.11
C ASP A 248 -14.18 -18.80 9.66
N ILE A 249 -13.06 -18.63 8.96
CA ILE A 249 -11.78 -19.22 9.34
C ILE A 249 -10.96 -18.16 10.05
N SER A 250 -10.73 -18.35 11.36
CA SER A 250 -9.90 -17.45 12.15
C SER A 250 -8.44 -17.50 11.71
N ASN A 251 -7.79 -16.35 11.55
CA ASN A 251 -6.35 -16.22 11.27
C ASN A 251 -5.87 -17.10 10.09
N ALA A 252 -6.66 -17.16 9.01
CA ALA A 252 -6.39 -18.02 7.86
C ALA A 252 -4.98 -17.82 7.25
N TYR A 253 -4.47 -16.59 7.24
CA TYR A 253 -3.12 -16.30 6.72
C TYR A 253 -1.99 -16.72 7.66
N ASP A 254 -2.22 -16.69 8.98
CA ASP A 254 -1.20 -17.01 9.98
C ASP A 254 -1.09 -18.52 10.22
N SER A 255 -2.10 -19.28 9.79
CA SER A 255 -2.23 -20.72 10.01
C SER A 255 -1.84 -21.55 8.76
N ILE A 256 -1.22 -20.92 7.76
CA ILE A 256 -0.79 -21.60 6.54
C ILE A 256 0.47 -22.42 6.85
N ASP A 257 0.35 -23.74 6.72
CA ASP A 257 1.50 -24.64 6.66
C ASP A 257 2.22 -24.42 5.31
N GLN A 258 3.47 -23.94 5.38
CA GLN A 258 4.25 -23.60 4.19
C GLN A 258 4.72 -24.86 3.45
N ASP A 259 5.00 -25.94 4.16
CA ASP A 259 5.48 -27.19 3.55
C ASP A 259 4.34 -27.87 2.79
N MET A 260 3.15 -27.91 3.39
CA MET A 260 1.94 -28.39 2.72
C MET A 260 1.54 -27.49 1.55
N LEU A 261 1.70 -26.17 1.66
CA LEU A 261 1.45 -25.27 0.52
C LEU A 261 2.41 -25.58 -0.65
N ILE A 262 3.69 -25.81 -0.36
CA ILE A 262 4.69 -26.14 -1.38
C ILE A 262 4.37 -27.49 -2.04
N SER A 263 3.97 -28.51 -1.28
CA SER A 263 3.58 -29.81 -1.87
C SER A 263 2.39 -29.66 -2.82
N ILE A 264 1.34 -28.95 -2.40
CA ILE A 264 0.17 -28.67 -3.25
C ILE A 264 0.59 -27.89 -4.51
N MET A 265 1.48 -26.91 -4.39
CA MET A 265 1.94 -26.15 -5.57
C MET A 265 2.73 -27.01 -6.56
N ASN A 266 3.54 -27.97 -6.07
CA ASN A 266 4.25 -28.91 -6.92
C ASN A 266 3.30 -29.89 -7.62
N ASP A 267 2.22 -30.28 -6.94
CA ASP A 267 1.18 -31.14 -7.52
C ASP A 267 0.30 -30.40 -8.54
N VAL A 268 0.08 -29.09 -8.37
CA VAL A 268 -0.74 -28.31 -9.31
C VAL A 268 0.06 -27.89 -10.55
N ILE A 269 1.33 -27.54 -10.38
CA ILE A 269 2.19 -26.97 -11.42
C ILE A 269 3.15 -28.04 -11.94
N HIS A 270 2.67 -28.92 -12.82
CA HIS A 270 3.49 -29.97 -13.41
C HIS A 270 4.35 -29.54 -14.61
N GLN A 271 4.09 -28.37 -15.20
CA GLN A 271 4.83 -27.90 -16.37
C GLN A 271 5.97 -26.97 -15.97
N ASP A 272 7.18 -27.26 -16.44
CA ASP A 272 8.38 -26.46 -16.16
C ASP A 272 8.42 -25.13 -16.92
N SER A 273 7.60 -24.98 -17.97
CA SER A 273 7.58 -23.75 -18.79
C SER A 273 6.17 -23.34 -19.20
N PHE A 274 5.87 -22.06 -19.00
CA PHE A 274 4.62 -21.44 -19.45
C PHE A 274 4.93 -20.23 -20.35
N CYS A 275 4.38 -20.23 -21.56
CA CYS A 275 4.43 -19.07 -22.43
C CYS A 275 3.36 -18.05 -22.05
N LEU A 276 3.78 -16.89 -21.54
CA LEU A 276 2.89 -15.77 -21.22
C LEU A 276 2.91 -14.75 -22.36
N ARG A 277 1.74 -14.47 -22.95
CA ARG A 277 1.59 -13.44 -23.98
C ARG A 277 1.14 -12.12 -23.34
N ASN A 278 1.97 -11.08 -23.45
CA ASN A 278 1.58 -9.73 -23.07
C ASN A 278 0.89 -9.04 -24.24
N ILE A 279 -0.38 -8.64 -24.05
CA ILE A 279 -1.17 -7.92 -25.06
C ILE A 279 -1.46 -6.52 -24.53
N SER A 280 -1.07 -5.50 -25.29
CA SER A 280 -1.46 -4.11 -25.07
C SER A 280 -2.63 -3.76 -25.98
N LYS A 281 -3.80 -3.47 -25.41
CA LYS A 281 -4.96 -2.97 -26.15
C LYS A 281 -5.00 -1.45 -26.06
N ILE A 282 -4.89 -0.77 -27.21
CA ILE A 282 -5.11 0.67 -27.28
C ILE A 282 -6.61 0.89 -27.24
N VAL A 283 -7.11 1.49 -26.16
CA VAL A 283 -8.50 1.92 -26.04
C VAL A 283 -8.54 3.40 -26.42
N ARG A 284 -9.17 3.73 -27.54
CA ARG A 284 -9.51 5.12 -27.87
C ARG A 284 -10.66 5.54 -26.96
N THR A 285 -10.39 6.50 -26.08
CA THR A 285 -11.40 7.29 -25.36
C THR A 285 -11.94 8.39 -26.25
#